data_AF-A0A143BLW1-F1
#
_entry.id   AF-A0A143BLW1-F1
#
_cell.length_a   1.000
_cell.length_b   1.000
_cell.length_c   1.000
_cell.angle_alpha   90.00
_cell.angle_beta   90.00
_cell.angle_gamma   90.00
#
_symmetry.space_group_name_H-M   'P 1'
#
loop_
_entity.id
_entity.type
_entity.pdbx_description
1 polymer ?
#
loop_
_entity_poly.entity_id
_entity_poly.type
_entity_poly.pdbx_seq_one_letter_code
_entity_poly.pdbx_strand_id
1 'polypeptide(L)'
;MLWRLLFPSWAFFDAITDVPRLEIRGLTENGVAGPWRAALAAPARGRWAVLYHPEGTAHLAMQAIVDRLAVEQESGEHDGTTVALVAAVAAWSLEERTHERSDHTGAAHGQWQWRIVAVDALHPHAVRTIYESRPEAFPS
;
A
#
# COMPACT_ATOMS: atom_id res chain seq x y z
N MET A 1 -41.34 19.83 6.87
CA MET A 1 -39.90 20.18 6.90
C MET A 1 -39.09 18.89 7.06
N LEU A 2 -39.08 18.02 6.03
CA LEU A 2 -38.51 16.65 6.09
C LEU A 2 -37.48 16.37 4.97
N TRP A 3 -37.16 17.37 4.14
CA TRP A 3 -36.30 17.23 2.96
C TRP A 3 -34.81 17.49 3.24
N ARG A 4 -34.45 17.93 4.45
CA ARG A 4 -33.06 18.20 4.85
C ARG A 4 -32.29 16.96 5.36
N LEU A 5 -32.96 15.81 5.49
CA LEU A 5 -32.35 14.54 5.90
C LEU A 5 -31.88 13.67 4.73
N LEU A 6 -32.23 14.05 3.48
CA LEU A 6 -31.92 13.26 2.28
C LEU A 6 -30.74 13.82 1.47
N PHE A 7 -30.11 14.90 1.91
CA PHE A 7 -28.87 15.38 1.34
C PHE A 7 -27.75 14.98 2.30
N PRO A 8 -27.09 13.82 2.11
CA PRO A 8 -25.82 13.60 2.78
C PRO A 8 -24.94 14.79 2.39
N SER A 9 -24.35 15.46 3.37
CA SER A 9 -23.55 16.66 3.18
C SER A 9 -22.44 16.39 2.15
N TRP A 10 -22.68 16.77 0.90
CA TRP A 10 -21.71 16.68 -0.22
C TRP A 10 -20.48 17.57 0.00
N ALA A 11 -20.43 18.35 1.08
CA ALA A 11 -19.29 19.15 1.50
C ALA A 11 -18.10 18.34 2.06
N PHE A 12 -18.13 17.00 2.02
CA PHE A 12 -16.99 16.16 2.42
C PHE A 12 -15.98 15.88 1.29
N PHE A 13 -16.25 16.33 0.05
CA PHE A 13 -15.41 16.04 -1.12
C PHE A 13 -14.37 17.11 -1.46
N ASP A 14 -14.13 18.09 -0.58
CA ASP A 14 -13.35 19.29 -0.94
C ASP A 14 -11.82 19.18 -0.77
N ALA A 15 -11.30 17.98 -0.55
CA ALA A 15 -9.87 17.74 -0.74
C ALA A 15 -9.68 16.36 -1.34
N ILE A 16 -9.46 16.31 -2.65
CA ILE A 16 -8.81 15.17 -3.29
C ILE A 16 -7.37 15.22 -2.76
N THR A 17 -7.14 14.63 -1.60
CA THR A 17 -5.83 14.57 -0.94
C THR A 17 -4.96 13.50 -1.59
N ASP A 18 -3.64 13.68 -1.48
CA ASP A 18 -2.67 12.62 -1.76
C ASP A 18 -3.09 11.33 -1.06
N VAL A 19 -3.16 10.22 -1.81
CA VAL A 19 -3.45 8.90 -1.25
C VAL A 19 -2.14 8.15 -1.06
N PRO A 20 -1.77 7.77 0.17
CA PRO A 20 -0.55 7.01 0.39
C PRO A 20 -0.70 5.58 -0.16
N ARG A 21 0.32 5.14 -0.90
CA ARG A 21 0.38 3.85 -1.55
C ARG A 21 1.64 3.13 -1.12
N LEU A 22 1.48 1.89 -0.67
CA LEU A 22 2.60 0.98 -0.40
C LEU A 22 3.09 0.36 -1.71
N GLU A 23 4.39 0.49 -1.97
CA GLU A 23 5.06 -0.13 -3.11
C GLU A 23 6.23 -1.00 -2.66
N ILE A 24 6.47 -2.07 -3.41
CA ILE A 24 7.56 -3.02 -3.20
C ILE A 24 8.39 -3.16 -4.47
N ARG A 25 9.68 -3.45 -4.32
CA ARG A 25 10.57 -3.87 -5.42
C ARG A 25 11.52 -4.96 -4.94
N GLY A 26 11.87 -5.86 -5.86
CA GLY A 26 12.98 -6.79 -5.68
C GLY A 26 14.30 -6.17 -6.11
N LEU A 27 15.38 -6.58 -5.48
CA LEU A 27 16.76 -6.30 -5.86
C LEU A 27 17.43 -7.63 -6.23
N THR A 28 18.20 -7.62 -7.31
CA THR A 28 19.07 -8.75 -7.66
C THR A 28 20.17 -8.91 -6.62
N GLU A 29 20.86 -10.05 -6.58
CA GLU A 29 22.05 -10.27 -5.75
C GLU A 29 23.14 -9.20 -5.94
N ASN A 30 23.24 -8.61 -7.13
CA ASN A 30 24.18 -7.52 -7.44
C ASN A 30 23.68 -6.12 -7.02
N GLY A 31 22.59 -6.03 -6.26
CA GLY A 31 22.00 -4.77 -5.80
C GLY A 31 21.23 -3.97 -6.87
N VAL A 32 21.03 -4.53 -8.08
CA VAL A 32 20.24 -3.88 -9.13
C VAL A 32 18.76 -3.89 -8.75
N ALA A 33 18.18 -2.69 -8.61
CA ALA A 33 16.78 -2.49 -8.26
C ALA A 33 15.84 -2.75 -9.45
N GLY A 34 14.83 -3.59 -9.23
CA GLY A 34 13.73 -3.78 -10.17
C GLY A 34 12.69 -2.64 -10.11
N PRO A 35 11.66 -2.69 -10.97
CA PRO A 35 10.60 -1.69 -10.96
C PRO A 35 9.77 -1.77 -9.69
N TRP A 36 9.37 -0.60 -9.18
CA TRP A 36 8.39 -0.48 -8.10
C TRP A 36 7.02 -0.99 -8.54
N ARG A 37 6.32 -1.67 -7.63
CA ARG A 37 4.98 -2.22 -7.84
C ARG A 37 4.13 -1.96 -6.61
N ALA A 38 2.86 -1.60 -6.80
CA ALA A 38 1.92 -1.48 -5.68
C ALA A 38 1.84 -2.83 -4.94
N ALA A 39 2.01 -2.83 -3.61
CA ALA A 39 1.93 -4.02 -2.78
C ALA A 39 0.46 -4.43 -2.59
N LEU A 40 -0.37 -3.50 -2.12
CA LEU A 40 -1.79 -3.71 -1.93
C LEU A 40 -2.52 -3.62 -3.28
N ALA A 41 -3.10 -4.73 -3.73
CA ALA A 41 -3.97 -4.75 -4.90
C ALA A 41 -5.37 -4.25 -4.51
N ALA A 42 -5.99 -3.42 -5.35
CA ALA A 42 -7.37 -3.01 -5.11
C ALA A 42 -8.30 -4.25 -5.08
N PRO A 43 -9.20 -4.37 -4.10
CA PRO A 43 -10.07 -5.54 -3.98
C PRO A 43 -10.92 -5.71 -5.25
N ALA A 44 -11.08 -6.96 -5.69
CA ALA A 44 -11.86 -7.29 -6.88
C ALA A 44 -13.32 -6.84 -6.69
N ARG A 45 -13.81 -5.98 -7.61
CA ARG A 45 -15.16 -5.43 -7.54
C ARG A 45 -16.18 -6.44 -8.05
N GLY A 46 -16.57 -7.39 -7.21
CA GLY A 46 -17.70 -8.32 -7.48
C GLY A 46 -19.03 -7.77 -6.95
N ARG A 47 -20.14 -8.03 -7.65
CA ARG A 47 -21.49 -7.63 -7.18
C ARG A 47 -21.86 -8.23 -5.80
N TRP A 48 -21.32 -9.39 -5.48
CA TRP A 48 -21.48 -10.07 -4.19
C TRP A 48 -20.42 -9.66 -3.15
N ALA A 49 -19.35 -9.00 -3.59
CA ALA A 49 -18.25 -8.58 -2.73
C ALA A 49 -18.65 -7.42 -1.78
N VAL A 50 -19.71 -6.68 -2.09
CA VAL A 50 -20.16 -5.52 -1.31
C VAL A 50 -20.85 -5.93 0.00
N LEU A 51 -21.41 -7.15 0.08
CA LEU A 51 -22.23 -7.58 1.22
C LEU A 51 -21.47 -8.38 2.28
N TYR A 52 -20.42 -9.14 1.91
CA TYR A 52 -19.62 -9.97 2.83
C TYR A 52 -18.18 -10.15 2.30
N HIS A 53 -17.32 -9.14 2.47
CA HIS A 53 -15.88 -9.27 2.14
C HIS A 53 -15.00 -9.17 3.39
N PRO A 54 -14.70 -10.29 4.07
CA PRO A 54 -13.65 -10.31 5.08
C PRO A 54 -12.29 -9.85 4.49
N GLU A 55 -12.03 -10.15 3.22
CA GLU A 55 -10.86 -9.67 2.47
C GLU A 55 -10.86 -8.14 2.29
N GLY A 56 -12.05 -7.55 2.14
CA GLY A 56 -12.20 -6.10 2.09
C GLY A 56 -11.86 -5.45 3.42
N THR A 57 -12.27 -6.05 4.54
CA THR A 57 -11.91 -5.59 5.89
C THR A 57 -10.40 -5.70 6.13
N ALA A 58 -9.78 -6.81 5.72
CA ALA A 58 -8.33 -6.98 5.82
C ALA A 58 -7.57 -5.95 4.98
N HIS A 59 -8.00 -5.72 3.74
CA HIS A 59 -7.41 -4.71 2.87
C HIS A 59 -7.54 -3.30 3.44
N LEU A 60 -8.72 -2.93 3.96
CA LEU A 60 -8.92 -1.64 4.63
C LEU A 60 -8.06 -1.50 5.89
N ALA A 61 -7.87 -2.57 6.66
CA ALA A 61 -6.99 -2.56 7.82
C ALA A 61 -5.52 -2.35 7.41
N MET A 62 -5.05 -3.05 6.36
CA MET A 62 -3.71 -2.85 5.81
C MET A 62 -3.51 -1.42 5.29
N GLN A 63 -4.51 -0.88 4.58
CA GLN A 63 -4.47 0.51 4.11
C GLN A 63 -4.43 1.50 5.29
N ALA A 64 -5.23 1.28 6.34
CA ALA A 64 -5.22 2.14 7.52
C ALA A 64 -3.85 2.17 8.23
N ILE A 65 -3.11 1.06 8.22
CA ILE A 65 -1.74 1.00 8.75
C ILE A 65 -0.78 1.85 7.88
N VAL A 66 -0.91 1.78 6.55
CA VAL A 66 -0.12 2.59 5.61
C VAL A 66 -0.43 4.08 5.78
N ASP A 67 -1.71 4.43 5.87
CA ASP A 67 -2.17 5.81 6.11
C ASP A 67 -1.61 6.35 7.43
N ARG A 68 -1.65 5.52 8.49
CA ARG A 68 -1.11 5.88 9.80
C ARG A 68 0.39 6.18 9.73
N LEU A 69 1.17 5.35 9.05
CA LEU A 69 2.62 5.60 8.90
C LEU A 69 2.88 6.88 8.11
N ALA A 70 2.09 7.15 7.05
CA ALA A 70 2.23 8.38 6.28
C ALA A 70 2.02 9.63 7.16
N VAL A 71 1.00 9.62 8.01
CA VAL A 71 0.72 10.71 8.97
C VAL A 71 1.84 10.87 10.00
N GLU A 72 2.38 9.75 10.53
CA GLU A 72 3.50 9.76 11.48
C GLU A 72 4.78 10.34 10.88
N GLN A 73 5.06 10.05 9.61
CA GLN A 73 6.19 10.65 8.89
C GLN A 73 6.02 12.16 8.68
N GLU A 74 4.81 12.62 8.38
CA GLU A 74 4.52 14.05 8.21
C GLU A 74 4.53 14.83 9.54
N SER A 75 4.08 14.20 10.63
CA SER A 75 4.08 14.83 11.96
C SER A 75 5.46 14.82 12.64
N GLY A 76 6.35 13.91 12.21
CA GLY A 76 7.64 13.67 12.86
C GLY A 76 7.55 12.80 14.11
N GLU A 77 6.36 12.36 14.50
CA GLU A 77 6.13 11.44 15.62
C GLU A 77 6.24 10.00 15.10
N HIS A 78 7.33 9.31 15.46
CA HIS A 78 7.65 7.99 14.92
C HIS A 78 7.29 6.89 15.92
N ASP A 79 6.28 6.07 15.61
CA ASP A 79 6.08 4.80 16.28
C ASP A 79 6.75 3.68 15.47
N GLY A 80 7.80 3.08 16.04
CA GLY A 80 8.49 1.95 15.42
C GLY A 80 7.56 0.74 15.18
N THR A 81 6.46 0.65 15.92
CA THR A 81 5.43 -0.38 15.75
C THR A 81 4.72 -0.25 14.40
N THR A 82 4.35 0.96 14.00
CA THR A 82 3.68 1.21 12.72
C THR A 82 4.60 0.86 11.55
N VAL A 83 5.90 1.20 11.66
CA VAL A 83 6.91 0.81 10.67
C VAL A 83 7.02 -0.72 10.54
N ALA A 84 7.08 -1.43 11.67
CA ALA A 84 7.14 -2.89 11.68
C ALA A 84 5.88 -3.54 11.07
N LEU A 85 4.70 -2.97 11.34
CA LEU A 85 3.45 -3.44 10.76
C LEU A 85 3.39 -3.23 9.24
N VAL A 86 3.84 -2.05 8.74
CA VAL A 86 3.92 -1.82 7.29
C VAL A 86 4.92 -2.76 6.63
N ALA A 87 6.07 -3.00 7.26
CA ALA A 87 7.05 -3.97 6.77
C ALA A 87 6.46 -5.39 6.69
N ALA A 88 5.70 -5.81 7.69
CA ALA A 88 5.01 -7.10 7.70
C ALA A 88 3.95 -7.20 6.58
N VAL A 89 3.18 -6.15 6.34
CA VAL A 89 2.21 -6.09 5.22
C VAL A 89 2.93 -6.17 3.87
N ALA A 90 4.07 -5.49 3.73
CA ALA A 90 4.87 -5.52 2.51
C ALA A 90 5.48 -6.91 2.26
N ALA A 91 5.98 -7.57 3.30
CA ALA A 91 6.50 -8.94 3.25
C ALA A 91 5.40 -9.95 2.87
N TRP A 92 4.23 -9.87 3.50
CA TRP A 92 3.08 -10.71 3.17
C TRP A 92 2.65 -10.56 1.70
N SER A 93 2.60 -9.31 1.20
CA SER A 93 2.27 -9.05 -0.21
C SER A 93 3.32 -9.61 -1.18
N LEU A 94 4.58 -9.64 -0.76
CA LEU A 94 5.66 -10.21 -1.55
C LEU A 94 5.55 -11.73 -1.65
N GLU A 95 5.23 -12.41 -0.54
CA GLU A 95 5.01 -13.87 -0.48
C GLU A 95 3.82 -14.32 -1.34
N GLU A 96 2.70 -13.60 -1.28
CA GLU A 96 1.52 -13.91 -2.09
C GLU A 96 1.87 -13.89 -3.60
N ARG A 97 2.73 -12.96 -4.01
CA ARG A 97 3.17 -12.80 -5.41
C ARG A 97 4.28 -13.76 -5.83
N THR A 98 5.18 -14.16 -4.94
CA THR A 98 6.18 -15.18 -5.27
C THR A 98 5.50 -16.54 -5.48
N HIS A 99 4.44 -16.82 -4.73
CA HIS A 99 3.62 -18.01 -4.95
C HIS A 99 2.99 -18.01 -6.36
N GLU A 100 2.46 -16.87 -6.82
CA GLU A 100 1.94 -16.72 -8.19
C GLU A 100 3.02 -16.78 -9.29
N ARG A 101 4.27 -16.42 -8.98
CA ARG A 101 5.35 -16.25 -9.97
C ARG A 101 6.26 -17.47 -10.15
N SER A 102 6.06 -18.53 -9.37
CA SER A 102 6.89 -19.74 -9.40
C SER A 102 6.93 -20.43 -10.77
N ASP A 103 6.08 -20.04 -11.72
CA ASP A 103 6.09 -20.59 -13.07
C ASP A 103 7.08 -19.92 -14.04
N HIS A 104 7.44 -18.62 -13.97
CA HIS A 104 7.91 -17.92 -15.20
C HIS A 104 9.14 -16.97 -15.16
N THR A 105 9.98 -16.83 -14.11
CA THR A 105 11.25 -16.06 -14.31
C THR A 105 12.36 -16.33 -13.28
N GLY A 106 13.47 -16.92 -13.73
CA GLY A 106 14.66 -17.27 -12.93
C GLY A 106 15.61 -16.11 -12.58
N ALA A 107 15.09 -14.96 -12.15
CA ALA A 107 15.93 -13.95 -11.50
C ALA A 107 15.90 -14.19 -9.98
N ALA A 108 16.99 -14.74 -9.43
CA ALA A 108 17.16 -14.86 -7.99
C ALA A 108 17.19 -13.45 -7.39
N HIS A 109 16.11 -13.07 -6.72
CA HIS A 109 16.07 -11.85 -5.94
C HIS A 109 16.62 -12.17 -4.55
N GLY A 110 17.73 -11.52 -4.17
CA GLY A 110 18.39 -11.74 -2.87
C GLY A 110 17.93 -10.76 -1.79
N GLN A 111 17.40 -9.60 -2.20
CA GLN A 111 16.95 -8.53 -1.30
C GLN A 111 15.71 -7.84 -1.86
N TRP A 112 14.93 -7.17 -1.01
CA TRP A 112 13.77 -6.40 -1.40
C TRP A 112 13.72 -5.07 -0.64
N GLN A 113 12.91 -4.15 -1.14
CA GLN A 113 12.65 -2.87 -0.52
C GLN A 113 11.18 -2.53 -0.65
N TRP A 114 10.70 -1.71 0.28
CA TRP A 114 9.38 -1.13 0.25
C TRP A 114 9.44 0.38 0.43
N ARG A 115 8.41 1.06 -0.04
CA ARG A 115 8.25 2.51 0.14
C ARG A 115 6.78 2.88 0.27
N ILE A 116 6.52 3.98 0.95
CA ILE A 116 5.23 4.66 0.92
C ILE A 116 5.37 5.89 0.04
N VAL A 117 4.47 6.02 -0.93
CA VAL A 117 4.39 7.18 -1.81
C VAL A 117 3.03 7.84 -1.70
N ALA A 118 3.00 9.17 -1.66
CA ALA A 118 1.81 9.97 -1.89
C ALA A 118 1.55 10.02 -3.39
N VAL A 119 0.35 9.61 -3.80
CA VAL A 119 -0.11 9.69 -5.19
C VAL A 119 -1.22 10.73 -5.26
N ASP A 120 -1.02 11.75 -6.09
CA ASP A 120 -2.06 12.72 -6.40
C ASP A 120 -3.18 12.00 -7.16
N ALA A 121 -4.40 12.02 -6.60
CA ALA A 121 -5.55 11.37 -7.22
C ALA A 121 -6.02 12.05 -8.52
N LEU A 122 -5.64 13.31 -8.77
CA LEU A 122 -5.83 14.01 -10.05
C LEU A 122 -4.67 13.77 -11.03
N HIS A 123 -3.46 13.55 -10.52
CA HIS A 123 -2.25 13.33 -11.31
C HIS A 123 -1.51 12.06 -10.87
N PRO A 124 -1.93 10.86 -11.30
CA PRO A 124 -1.40 9.59 -10.79
C PRO A 124 0.09 9.34 -11.11
N HIS A 125 0.70 10.20 -11.94
CA HIS A 125 2.13 10.20 -12.25
C HIS A 125 2.95 11.11 -11.32
N ALA A 126 2.30 12.03 -10.60
CA ALA A 126 2.92 12.83 -9.55
C ALA A 126 3.01 11.95 -8.30
N VAL A 127 4.21 11.42 -8.07
CA VAL A 127 4.51 10.50 -6.97
C VAL A 127 5.53 11.15 -6.06
N ARG A 128 5.16 11.39 -4.80
CA ARG A 128 6.06 11.89 -3.75
C ARG A 128 6.42 10.76 -2.80
N THR A 129 7.71 10.45 -2.65
CA THR A 129 8.15 9.47 -1.65
C THR A 129 8.00 10.05 -0.25
N ILE A 130 7.24 9.36 0.60
CA ILE A 130 7.05 9.70 2.02
C ILE A 130 8.11 8.96 2.86
N TYR A 131 8.30 7.67 2.56
CA TYR A 131 9.25 6.80 3.26
C TYR A 131 9.80 5.76 2.28
N GLU A 132 11.09 5.44 2.38
CA GLU A 132 11.74 4.33 1.66
C GLU A 132 12.59 3.50 2.62
N SER A 133 12.37 2.19 2.63
CA SER A 133 13.10 1.28 3.49
C SER A 133 14.53 1.04 2.99
N ARG A 134 15.41 0.62 3.90
CA ARG A 134 16.70 0.05 3.50
C ARG A 134 16.46 -1.31 2.80
N PRO A 135 17.40 -1.79 1.96
CA PRO A 135 17.34 -3.15 1.44
C PRO A 135 17.28 -4.18 2.57
N GLU A 136 16.28 -5.05 2.50
CA GLU A 136 16.04 -6.12 3.46
C GLU A 136 16.19 -7.47 2.76
N ALA A 137 16.59 -8.51 3.50
CA ALA A 137 16.60 -9.88 2.97
C ALA A 137 15.16 -10.37 2.77
N PHE A 138 14.93 -11.23 1.77
CA PHE A 138 13.60 -11.82 1.58
C PHE A 138 13.14 -12.57 2.83
N PRO A 139 11.85 -12.50 3.19
CA PRO A 139 11.28 -13.39 4.20
C PRO A 139 11.47 -14.83 3.72
N SER A 140 12.06 -15.65 4.59
CA SER A 140 12.41 -17.06 4.35
C SER A 140 11.31 -18.02 4.76
#